data_AF-A0A1B8AS31-F1
#
_entry.id   AF-A0A1B8AS31-F1
#
_cell.length_a   1.000
_cell.length_b   1.000
_cell.length_c   1.000
_cell.angle_alpha   90.00
_cell.angle_beta   90.00
_cell.angle_gamma   90.00
#
_symmetry.space_group_name_H-M   'P 1'
#
loop_
_entity.id
_entity.type
_entity.pdbx_description
1 polymer ?
#
loop_
_entity_poly.entity_id
_entity_poly.type
_entity_poly.pdbx_seq_one_letter_code
_entity_poly.pdbx_strand_id
1 'polypeptide(L)'
;MTSATTITMQPTTSRSIPFELQLDILGYLFTLGRENTSVNLSNFAAVSKSWQFIVERELFRSLTVNLKNLKEFTSYSKGRTHLVKHILLEIFLCKGKTFDAENSFDFNETCFTKAIQSFFNVLSQWDGHGITFELGLVSPIQARPASAATPQNHSMSVSPRKRSPDLLKKHMRVFELPDDIFFGGRWEDSESAWHSNATELLGLKPLKFQGRVPPLIPKVRCISKLLVRRRYFPNMAPSSLNVIMGALTCLEYVHVERWCFTDPGDMYYNYDFVLPPSTKDFSFYNEKDTPYHRRPTAVRMGADGANLLPVFRGNLENLAISFVFDAMYIFFSRHNIGYKILKTLALTSSRLLLNGHDWRNEMLCHAAEMAKEMPKLEILECWYYQTSYQRPPQGKSSRVAIFTYRRIDRRTSCISWKSTSSFKMSEKTQTLWKEVVDVEDANFSVEHLTLDPNLMTSVGAIHDHLALKDRILHGTTWAQV
;
A
#
# COMPACT_ATOMS: atom_id res chain seq x y z
N MET A 1 55.64 19.24 55.41
CA MET A 1 54.88 19.82 54.29
C MET A 1 54.64 18.72 53.28
N THR A 2 53.37 18.54 52.93
CA THR A 2 52.73 17.32 52.45
C THR A 2 52.94 17.02 50.97
N SER A 3 53.34 15.79 50.67
CA SER A 3 53.48 15.21 49.33
C SER A 3 52.14 15.04 48.61
N ALA A 4 52.15 15.30 47.30
CA ALA A 4 51.03 15.10 46.40
C ALA A 4 50.80 13.62 46.11
N THR A 5 49.63 13.10 46.47
CA THR A 5 49.19 11.75 46.10
C THR A 5 48.64 11.76 44.68
N THR A 6 49.43 11.28 43.72
CA THR A 6 48.96 10.95 42.37
C THR A 6 48.06 9.73 42.44
N ILE A 7 46.75 9.92 42.28
CA ILE A 7 45.79 8.84 42.10
C ILE A 7 46.03 8.23 40.71
N THR A 8 46.72 7.10 40.68
CA THR A 8 46.83 6.25 39.49
C THR A 8 45.52 5.49 39.35
N MET A 9 44.64 5.92 38.45
CA MET A 9 43.49 5.10 38.05
C MET A 9 44.00 3.90 37.26
N GLN A 10 44.07 2.73 37.92
CA GLN A 10 44.24 1.47 37.21
C GLN A 10 43.04 1.24 36.29
N PRO A 11 43.24 0.77 35.04
CA PRO A 11 42.13 0.32 34.21
C PRO A 11 41.51 -0.89 34.88
N THR A 12 40.29 -0.71 35.42
CA THR A 12 39.49 -1.83 35.89
C THR A 12 39.32 -2.82 34.75
N THR A 13 39.83 -4.03 34.93
CA THR A 13 39.60 -5.19 34.06
C THR A 13 38.11 -5.27 33.73
N SER A 14 37.76 -4.95 32.48
CA SER A 14 36.38 -4.89 31.99
C SER A 14 35.72 -6.25 32.17
N ARG A 15 34.86 -6.38 33.20
CA ARG A 15 33.86 -7.45 33.22
C ARG A 15 32.88 -7.12 32.11
N SER A 16 33.09 -7.73 30.94
CA SER A 16 32.16 -7.67 29.82
C SER A 16 30.76 -8.06 30.29
N ILE A 17 29.80 -7.14 30.18
CA ILE A 17 28.38 -7.44 30.39
C ILE A 17 28.00 -8.63 29.49
N PRO A 18 27.33 -9.68 29.99
CA PRO A 18 26.82 -10.78 29.18
C PRO A 18 26.02 -10.28 27.96
N PHE A 19 26.15 -10.98 26.82
CA PHE A 19 25.52 -10.55 25.57
C PHE A 19 23.99 -10.40 25.68
N GLU A 20 23.33 -11.27 26.44
CA GLU A 20 21.89 -11.20 26.71
C GLU A 20 21.50 -9.88 27.40
N LEU A 21 22.23 -9.49 28.44
CA LEU A 21 22.00 -8.21 29.12
C LEU A 21 22.31 -7.02 28.22
N GLN A 22 23.28 -7.13 27.30
CA GLN A 22 23.50 -6.09 26.29
C GLN A 22 22.29 -5.96 25.34
N LEU A 23 21.69 -7.08 24.93
CA LEU A 23 20.49 -7.07 24.10
C LEU A 23 19.29 -6.47 24.84
N ASP A 24 19.10 -6.79 26.11
CA ASP A 24 18.02 -6.23 26.93
C ASP A 24 18.16 -4.72 27.11
N ILE A 25 19.38 -4.25 27.43
CA ILE A 25 19.67 -2.82 27.55
C ILE A 25 19.42 -2.11 26.22
N LEU A 26 19.95 -2.65 25.11
CA LEU A 26 19.73 -2.08 23.78
C LEU A 26 18.27 -2.12 23.36
N GLY A 27 17.53 -3.18 23.71
CA GLY A 27 16.09 -3.30 23.48
C GLY A 27 15.29 -2.23 24.22
N TYR A 28 15.65 -1.97 25.48
CA TYR A 28 15.09 -0.85 26.25
C TYR A 28 15.46 0.50 25.61
N LEU A 29 16.73 0.72 25.27
CA LEU A 29 17.18 1.96 24.62
C LEU A 29 16.50 2.19 23.27
N PHE A 30 16.30 1.15 22.46
CA PHE A 30 15.54 1.24 21.22
C PHE A 30 14.08 1.58 21.45
N THR A 31 13.48 1.15 22.55
CA THR A 31 12.12 1.53 22.92
C THR A 31 12.07 2.98 23.37
N LEU A 32 12.98 3.39 24.27
CA LEU A 32 13.13 4.76 24.72
C LEU A 32 13.41 5.74 23.56
N GLY A 33 14.31 5.38 22.64
CA GLY A 33 14.65 6.20 21.48
C GLY A 33 13.59 6.17 20.38
N ARG A 34 12.64 5.23 20.44
CA ARG A 34 11.41 5.30 19.61
C ARG A 34 10.46 6.34 20.18
N GLU A 35 10.30 6.39 21.50
CA GLU A 35 9.36 7.28 22.23
C GLU A 35 9.91 8.70 22.45
N ASN A 36 11.22 8.87 22.45
CA ASN A 36 11.89 10.13 22.79
C ASN A 36 13.04 10.43 21.82
N THR A 37 12.83 11.44 20.97
CA THR A 37 13.80 11.85 19.94
C THR A 37 15.07 12.52 20.49
N SER A 38 15.12 12.84 21.79
CA SER A 38 16.36 13.34 22.43
C SER A 38 17.40 12.23 22.61
N VAL A 39 16.99 10.97 22.57
CA VAL A 39 17.88 9.82 22.69
C VAL A 39 18.50 9.53 21.33
N ASN A 40 19.75 9.96 21.15
CA ASN A 40 20.47 9.67 19.91
C ASN A 40 21.05 8.26 19.92
N LEU A 41 20.32 7.33 19.32
CA LEU A 41 20.69 5.92 19.24
C LEU A 41 22.05 5.68 18.58
N SER A 42 22.51 6.57 17.67
CA SER A 42 23.79 6.38 16.98
C SER A 42 25.00 6.50 17.91
N ASN A 43 24.87 7.25 19.02
CA ASN A 43 25.94 7.38 20.00
C ASN A 43 26.30 6.02 20.64
N PHE A 44 25.31 5.13 20.77
CA PHE A 44 25.53 3.80 21.33
C PHE A 44 26.32 2.87 20.40
N ALA A 45 26.42 3.19 19.10
CA ALA A 45 27.25 2.44 18.17
C ALA A 45 28.75 2.57 18.46
N ALA A 46 29.17 3.62 19.19
CA ALA A 46 30.58 3.84 19.54
C ALA A 46 31.03 3.07 20.80
N VAL A 47 30.12 2.45 21.55
CA VAL A 47 30.39 1.83 22.85
C VAL A 47 31.26 0.58 22.72
N SER A 48 30.94 -0.31 21.77
CA SER A 48 31.68 -1.54 21.51
C SER A 48 31.38 -2.07 20.12
N LYS A 49 32.16 -3.03 19.60
CA LYS A 49 31.87 -3.68 18.31
C LYS A 49 30.53 -4.43 18.31
N SER A 50 30.18 -5.08 19.42
CA SER A 50 28.90 -5.76 19.59
C SER A 50 27.73 -4.78 19.54
N TRP A 51 27.84 -3.65 20.25
CA TRP A 51 26.84 -2.60 20.23
C TRP A 51 26.75 -1.93 18.87
N GLN A 52 27.89 -1.65 18.23
CA GLN A 52 27.96 -1.13 16.86
C GLN A 52 27.13 -2.00 15.91
N PHE A 53 27.36 -3.32 15.92
CA PHE A 53 26.64 -4.26 15.06
C PHE A 53 25.13 -4.23 15.29
N ILE A 54 24.68 -4.29 16.56
CA ILE A 54 23.25 -4.32 16.90
C ILE A 54 22.57 -2.99 16.57
N VAL A 55 23.21 -1.87 16.93
CA VAL A 55 22.70 -0.52 16.71
C VAL A 55 22.67 -0.18 15.23
N GLU A 56 23.76 -0.40 14.48
CA GLU A 56 23.78 -0.14 13.03
C GLU A 56 22.73 -1.01 12.32
N ARG A 57 22.59 -2.29 12.68
CA ARG A 57 21.54 -3.15 12.10
C ARG A 57 20.15 -2.55 12.30
N GLU A 58 19.87 -1.99 13.46
CA GLU A 58 18.57 -1.39 13.78
C GLU A 58 18.38 0.00 13.13
N LEU A 59 19.42 0.83 13.06
CA LEU A 59 19.37 2.15 12.43
C LEU A 59 19.24 2.08 10.91
N PHE A 60 19.96 1.16 10.27
CA PHE A 60 20.01 1.03 8.80
C PHE A 60 18.90 0.13 8.23
N ARG A 61 18.18 -0.62 9.06
CA ARG A 61 17.11 -1.53 8.61
C ARG A 61 16.07 -0.85 7.74
N SER A 62 15.66 0.37 8.11
CA SER A 62 14.65 1.15 7.40
C SER A 62 15.05 2.62 7.29
N LEU A 63 15.27 3.07 6.06
CA LEU A 63 15.76 4.41 5.75
C LEU A 63 14.68 5.25 5.06
N THR A 64 14.61 6.53 5.40
CA THR A 64 13.81 7.52 4.69
C THR A 64 14.72 8.55 4.04
N VAL A 65 14.56 8.72 2.72
CA VAL A 65 15.34 9.64 1.88
C VAL A 65 14.42 10.57 1.11
N ASN A 66 14.94 11.72 0.71
CA ASN A 66 14.27 12.70 -0.15
C ASN A 66 15.31 13.33 -1.08
N LEU A 67 14.87 14.10 -2.08
CA LEU A 67 15.76 14.68 -3.08
C LEU A 67 16.95 15.47 -2.49
N LYS A 68 16.80 16.11 -1.33
CA LYS A 68 17.86 16.92 -0.70
C LYS A 68 18.97 16.07 -0.08
N ASN A 69 18.65 14.91 0.47
CA ASN A 69 19.62 14.04 1.15
C ASN A 69 20.13 12.86 0.32
N LEU A 70 19.70 12.73 -0.95
CA LEU A 70 20.20 11.65 -1.83
C LEU A 70 21.71 11.67 -2.05
N LYS A 71 22.35 12.85 -2.03
CA LYS A 71 23.82 12.94 -2.12
C LYS A 71 24.50 12.33 -0.89
N GLU A 72 23.98 12.62 0.30
CA GLU A 72 24.51 12.07 1.56
C GLU A 72 24.16 10.60 1.73
N PHE A 73 23.03 10.15 1.17
CA PHE A 73 22.58 8.78 1.22
C PHE A 73 23.64 7.80 0.70
N THR A 74 24.35 8.14 -0.38
CA THR A 74 25.47 7.33 -0.91
C THR A 74 26.60 7.19 0.11
N SER A 75 27.02 8.30 0.73
CA SER A 75 28.09 8.30 1.73
C SER A 75 27.68 7.54 3.00
N TYR A 76 26.44 7.71 3.43
CA TYR A 76 25.91 7.14 4.67
C TYR A 76 25.72 5.61 4.57
N SER A 77 25.28 5.13 3.41
CA SER A 77 25.03 3.70 3.16
C SER A 77 26.28 2.90 2.78
N LYS A 78 27.41 3.57 2.51
CA LYS A 78 28.67 2.91 2.11
C LYS A 78 29.09 1.86 3.14
N GLY A 79 29.27 0.61 2.69
CA GLY A 79 29.63 -0.54 3.52
C GLY A 79 28.48 -1.13 4.36
N ARG A 80 27.27 -0.54 4.32
CA ARG A 80 26.12 -0.89 5.16
C ARG A 80 24.86 -1.26 4.38
N THR A 81 24.95 -1.30 3.05
CA THR A 81 23.84 -1.62 2.14
C THR A 81 23.17 -2.96 2.49
N HIS A 82 23.94 -3.96 2.93
CA HIS A 82 23.45 -5.28 3.34
C HIS A 82 22.53 -5.27 4.57
N LEU A 83 22.60 -4.23 5.41
CA LEU A 83 21.73 -4.05 6.58
C LEU A 83 20.36 -3.48 6.20
N VAL A 84 20.24 -2.85 5.03
CA VAL A 84 19.03 -2.17 4.58
C VAL A 84 18.00 -3.20 4.12
N LYS A 85 16.78 -3.10 4.63
CA LYS A 85 15.63 -3.94 4.23
C LYS A 85 14.49 -3.13 3.64
N HIS A 86 14.42 -1.85 3.95
CA HIS A 86 13.35 -0.97 3.49
C HIS A 86 13.87 0.43 3.24
N ILE A 87 13.52 1.02 2.10
CA ILE A 87 13.83 2.41 1.77
C ILE A 87 12.54 3.12 1.37
N LEU A 88 12.22 4.21 2.05
CA LEU A 88 11.16 5.13 1.66
C LEU A 88 11.77 6.34 0.94
N LEU A 89 11.37 6.59 -0.30
CA LEU A 89 11.66 7.86 -0.99
C LEU A 89 10.48 8.80 -0.86
N GLU A 90 10.66 9.91 -0.17
CA GLU A 90 9.68 11.00 -0.05
C GLU A 90 9.96 12.09 -1.09
N ILE A 91 8.97 12.33 -1.95
CA ILE A 91 9.00 13.40 -2.96
C ILE A 91 7.94 14.42 -2.57
N PHE A 92 8.39 15.61 -2.16
CA PHE A 92 7.52 16.72 -1.81
C PHE A 92 7.05 17.43 -3.08
N LEU A 93 5.75 17.44 -3.30
CA LEU A 93 5.12 18.16 -4.40
C LEU A 93 4.95 19.63 -4.02
N CYS A 94 5.00 20.52 -5.01
CA CYS A 94 4.72 21.93 -4.87
C CYS A 94 3.26 22.24 -5.20
N LYS A 95 2.72 23.33 -4.62
CA LYS A 95 1.36 23.80 -4.94
C LYS A 95 1.30 24.19 -6.41
N GLY A 96 0.39 23.58 -7.16
CA GLY A 96 -0.04 24.13 -8.43
C GLY A 96 -0.72 25.47 -8.17
N LYS A 97 -0.26 26.56 -8.79
CA LYS A 97 -1.06 27.79 -8.80
C LYS A 97 -2.29 27.53 -9.67
N THR A 98 -3.46 27.93 -9.16
CA THR A 98 -4.75 27.89 -9.84
C THR A 98 -4.64 28.43 -11.28
N PHE A 99 -5.14 27.63 -12.23
CA PHE A 99 -5.57 27.92 -13.61
C PHE A 99 -4.73 28.80 -14.58
N ASP A 100 -3.77 29.62 -14.15
CA ASP A 100 -3.13 30.64 -15.02
C ASP A 100 -1.60 30.52 -15.12
N ALA A 101 -1.01 29.35 -14.83
CA ALA A 101 0.42 29.14 -15.11
C ALA A 101 0.68 27.76 -15.68
N GLU A 102 0.84 27.71 -17.00
CA GLU A 102 1.32 26.56 -17.80
C GLU A 102 2.62 25.93 -17.24
N ASN A 103 3.34 26.63 -16.36
CA ASN A 103 4.63 26.24 -15.81
C ASN A 103 4.60 25.45 -14.49
N SER A 104 3.47 25.35 -13.78
CA SER A 104 3.45 24.70 -12.45
C SER A 104 3.48 23.16 -12.50
N PHE A 105 2.92 22.57 -13.56
CA PHE A 105 2.91 21.13 -13.78
C PHE A 105 4.31 20.58 -14.13
N ASP A 106 5.12 21.37 -14.84
CA ASP A 106 6.47 20.95 -15.24
C ASP A 106 7.42 20.84 -14.03
N PHE A 107 7.23 21.64 -12.98
CA PHE A 107 8.11 21.60 -11.80
C PHE A 107 7.96 20.30 -10.99
N ASN A 108 6.73 19.85 -10.73
CA ASN A 108 6.49 18.61 -9.99
C ASN A 108 6.99 17.40 -10.79
N GLU A 109 6.75 17.36 -12.09
CA GLU A 109 7.29 16.32 -12.99
C GLU A 109 8.82 16.36 -13.03
N THR A 110 9.44 17.55 -13.05
CA THR A 110 10.90 17.74 -12.98
C THR A 110 11.45 17.19 -11.67
N CYS A 111 10.86 17.57 -10.53
CA CYS A 111 11.29 17.12 -9.20
C CYS A 111 11.15 15.60 -9.06
N PHE A 112 10.02 15.05 -9.52
CA PHE A 112 9.78 13.62 -9.56
C PHE A 112 10.84 12.90 -10.39
N THR A 113 11.08 13.37 -11.62
CA THR A 113 12.07 12.79 -12.54
C THR A 113 13.46 12.80 -11.95
N LYS A 114 13.92 13.95 -11.43
CA LYS A 114 15.24 14.09 -10.81
C LYS A 114 15.40 13.23 -9.56
N ALA A 115 14.36 13.13 -8.73
CA ALA A 115 14.39 12.30 -7.53
C ALA A 115 14.53 10.82 -7.87
N ILE A 116 13.70 10.31 -8.80
CA ILE A 116 13.78 8.91 -9.23
C ILE A 116 15.11 8.62 -9.93
N GLN A 117 15.56 9.46 -10.87
CA GLN A 117 16.85 9.29 -11.55
C GLN A 117 18.01 9.25 -10.56
N SER A 118 18.08 10.23 -9.64
CA SER A 118 19.15 10.31 -8.64
C SER A 118 19.10 9.11 -7.70
N PHE A 119 17.92 8.69 -7.28
CA PHE A 119 17.76 7.53 -6.40
C PHE A 119 18.20 6.23 -7.09
N PHE A 120 17.78 6.00 -8.33
CA PHE A 120 18.16 4.82 -9.10
C PHE A 120 19.65 4.81 -9.45
N ASN A 121 20.28 5.97 -9.64
CA ASN A 121 21.74 6.07 -9.79
C ASN A 121 22.51 5.61 -8.54
N VAL A 122 21.95 5.82 -7.35
CA VAL A 122 22.56 5.31 -6.11
C VAL A 122 22.33 3.80 -5.99
N LEU A 123 21.08 3.36 -6.17
CA LEU A 123 20.73 1.95 -5.98
C LEU A 123 21.29 1.01 -7.04
N SER A 124 21.60 1.50 -8.24
CA SER A 124 22.24 0.68 -9.29
C SER A 124 23.64 0.22 -8.92
N GLN A 125 24.28 0.89 -7.96
CA GLN A 125 25.59 0.53 -7.43
C GLN A 125 25.50 -0.48 -6.27
N TRP A 126 24.30 -0.81 -5.82
CA TRP A 126 24.09 -1.68 -4.68
C TRP A 126 23.93 -3.12 -5.12
N ASP A 127 24.72 -4.00 -4.51
CA ASP A 127 24.54 -5.44 -4.61
C ASP A 127 23.50 -5.95 -3.60
N GLY A 128 23.00 -7.16 -3.87
CA GLY A 128 22.06 -7.87 -3.01
C GLY A 128 20.68 -8.00 -3.61
N HIS A 129 19.74 -8.47 -2.78
CA HIS A 129 18.33 -8.71 -3.14
C HIS A 129 17.48 -8.62 -1.87
N GLY A 130 16.18 -8.37 -2.03
CA GLY A 130 15.24 -8.42 -0.91
C GLY A 130 14.90 -7.07 -0.27
N ILE A 131 15.33 -5.94 -0.85
CA ILE A 131 14.97 -4.62 -0.33
C ILE A 131 13.57 -4.23 -0.80
N THR A 132 12.76 -3.71 0.12
CA THR A 132 11.51 -3.01 -0.20
C THR A 132 11.79 -1.55 -0.53
N PHE A 133 11.45 -1.15 -1.74
CA PHE A 133 11.35 0.25 -2.13
C PHE A 133 9.91 0.73 -1.92
N GLU A 134 9.75 1.71 -1.04
CA GLU A 134 8.50 2.43 -0.85
C GLU A 134 8.58 3.83 -1.46
N LEU A 135 7.58 4.20 -2.26
CA LEU A 135 7.50 5.49 -2.91
C LEU A 135 6.39 6.34 -2.29
N GLY A 136 6.76 7.50 -1.76
CA GLY A 136 5.85 8.42 -1.11
C GLY A 136 5.79 9.79 -1.79
N LEU A 137 4.64 10.15 -2.38
CA LEU A 137 4.35 11.52 -2.81
C LEU A 137 3.68 12.27 -1.67
N VAL A 138 4.24 13.42 -1.29
CA VAL A 138 3.77 14.24 -0.16
C VAL A 138 3.19 15.55 -0.70
N SER A 139 1.89 15.78 -0.47
CA SER A 139 1.19 17.00 -0.90
C SER A 139 1.65 18.22 -0.09
N PRO A 140 1.66 19.43 -0.70
CA PRO A 140 1.92 20.67 0.03
C PRO A 140 0.95 20.96 1.18
N ILE A 141 -0.30 20.47 1.12
CA ILE A 141 -1.30 20.67 2.19
C ILE A 141 -0.84 19.95 3.46
N GLN A 142 -0.30 18.74 3.33
CA GLN A 142 0.24 17.96 4.46
C GLN A 142 1.53 18.54 5.03
N ALA A 143 2.18 19.48 4.33
CA ALA A 143 3.39 20.15 4.81
C ALA A 143 3.10 21.34 5.75
N ARG A 144 1.84 21.68 6.03
CA ARG A 144 1.47 22.72 7.00
C ARG A 144 1.45 22.16 8.42
N PRO A 145 2.20 22.72 9.38
CA PRO A 145 1.87 22.57 10.79
C PRO A 145 0.58 23.34 11.08
N ALA A 146 -0.36 22.71 11.78
CA ALA A 146 -1.48 23.42 12.38
C ALA A 146 -0.95 24.38 13.46
N SER A 147 -1.40 25.64 13.37
CA SER A 147 -1.19 26.78 14.27
C SER A 147 0.18 27.49 14.27
N ALA A 148 0.08 28.80 14.38
CA ALA A 148 1.16 29.77 14.39
C ALA A 148 2.03 29.67 15.66
N ALA A 149 3.22 30.28 15.57
CA ALA A 149 4.07 30.70 16.69
C ALA A 149 4.74 29.59 17.51
N THR A 150 5.44 28.69 16.84
CA THR A 150 6.85 28.37 17.14
C THR A 150 7.34 27.41 16.05
N PRO A 151 8.51 27.63 15.45
CA PRO A 151 9.15 26.59 14.66
C PRO A 151 9.53 25.48 15.64
N GLN A 152 8.60 24.57 15.96
CA GLN A 152 9.00 23.27 16.46
C GLN A 152 9.89 22.70 15.38
N ASN A 153 11.19 22.68 15.67
CA ASN A 153 12.27 22.23 14.83
C ASN A 153 11.95 20.83 14.29
N HIS A 154 11.23 20.76 13.16
CA HIS A 154 11.45 19.74 12.16
C HIS A 154 12.85 20.02 11.64
N SER A 155 13.86 19.57 12.39
CA SER A 155 15.23 19.58 11.92
C SER A 155 15.23 18.82 10.59
N MET A 156 15.26 19.58 9.50
CA MET A 156 15.50 19.14 8.13
C MET A 156 16.97 18.74 8.08
N SER A 157 17.30 17.68 8.80
CA SER A 157 18.63 17.08 8.87
C SER A 157 19.06 16.70 7.46
N VAL A 158 20.31 17.02 7.13
CA VAL A 158 20.91 16.73 5.82
C VAL A 158 21.08 15.22 5.61
N SER A 159 21.07 14.42 6.68
CA SER A 159 21.32 12.97 6.63
C SER A 159 20.05 12.12 6.49
N PRO A 160 20.15 10.91 5.89
CA PRO A 160 19.06 9.93 5.86
C PRO A 160 18.54 9.63 7.27
N ARG A 161 17.21 9.57 7.42
CA ARG A 161 16.57 9.39 8.73
C ARG A 161 16.19 7.93 8.93
N LYS A 162 16.41 7.39 10.13
CA LYS A 162 15.76 6.15 10.57
C LYS A 162 14.24 6.36 10.50
N ARG A 163 13.52 5.39 9.95
CA ARG A 163 12.06 5.39 9.98
C ARG A 163 11.57 5.32 11.43
N SER A 164 11.03 6.42 11.96
CA SER A 164 10.51 6.47 13.33
C SER A 164 9.07 5.90 13.39
N PRO A 165 8.79 4.93 14.28
CA PRO A 165 7.42 4.51 14.59
C PRO A 165 6.64 5.53 15.45
N ASP A 166 7.30 6.54 16.01
CA ASP A 166 6.61 7.67 16.65
C ASP A 166 6.15 8.73 15.65
N LEU A 167 6.76 8.79 14.45
CA LEU A 167 6.08 9.41 13.33
C LEU A 167 4.85 8.59 12.93
N LEU A 168 4.78 7.28 13.20
CA LEU A 168 3.51 6.54 13.04
C LEU A 168 2.46 6.98 14.07
N LYS A 169 2.76 7.12 15.37
CA LYS A 169 1.77 7.55 16.39
C LYS A 169 1.46 9.05 16.39
N LYS A 170 2.46 9.90 16.19
CA LYS A 170 2.30 11.36 16.07
C LYS A 170 1.72 11.73 14.71
N HIS A 171 2.03 10.97 13.64
CA HIS A 171 1.34 11.15 12.35
C HIS A 171 0.08 10.32 12.18
N MET A 172 -0.26 9.40 13.09
CA MET A 172 -1.64 8.92 13.19
C MET A 172 -2.58 10.10 13.47
N ARG A 173 -2.13 11.12 14.22
CA ARG A 173 -2.85 12.40 14.41
C ARG A 173 -2.60 13.47 13.34
N VAL A 174 -1.63 13.30 12.44
CA VAL A 174 -1.29 14.29 11.36
C VAL A 174 -1.75 13.80 9.98
N PHE A 175 -2.05 12.51 9.84
CA PHE A 175 -2.70 11.92 8.66
C PHE A 175 -4.20 11.71 8.83
N GLU A 176 -4.76 12.15 9.96
CA GLU A 176 -5.97 12.96 9.89
C GLU A 176 -5.63 14.22 9.07
N LEU A 177 -5.65 14.12 7.73
CA LEU A 177 -6.29 15.24 7.04
C LEU A 177 -7.59 15.44 7.82
N PRO A 178 -7.91 16.66 8.28
CA PRO A 178 -9.05 16.84 9.18
C PRO A 178 -10.23 16.05 8.62
N ASP A 179 -11.00 15.39 9.49
CA ASP A 179 -11.99 14.39 9.07
C ASP A 179 -12.81 14.87 7.85
N ASP A 180 -13.10 16.17 7.78
CA ASP A 180 -13.65 16.82 6.60
C ASP A 180 -12.91 16.49 5.28
N ILE A 181 -11.59 16.62 5.16
CA ILE A 181 -10.83 16.38 3.93
C ILE A 181 -10.67 14.89 3.59
N PHE A 182 -10.40 14.00 4.55
CA PHE A 182 -10.36 12.53 4.29
C PHE A 182 -11.76 12.02 3.89
N PHE A 183 -12.80 12.72 4.35
CA PHE A 183 -14.21 12.46 4.08
C PHE A 183 -14.89 13.51 3.16
N GLY A 184 -14.16 14.11 2.21
CA GLY A 184 -14.82 14.80 1.08
C GLY A 184 -15.18 16.27 1.28
N GLY A 185 -14.40 17.01 2.05
CA GLY A 185 -14.75 18.34 2.53
C GLY A 185 -15.88 18.32 3.56
N ARG A 186 -16.28 19.49 4.04
CA ARG A 186 -17.58 19.57 4.71
C ARG A 186 -18.65 19.29 3.65
N TRP A 187 -19.71 18.58 4.03
CA TRP A 187 -20.88 18.38 3.15
C TRP A 187 -21.45 19.70 2.61
N GLU A 188 -21.18 20.81 3.30
CA GLU A 188 -21.58 22.19 2.98
C GLU A 188 -20.73 22.86 1.89
N ASP A 189 -19.56 22.30 1.53
CA ASP A 189 -18.69 22.91 0.52
C ASP A 189 -19.31 22.83 -0.88
N SER A 190 -19.23 23.93 -1.65
CA SER A 190 -19.65 23.93 -3.06
C SER A 190 -18.86 22.90 -3.87
N GLU A 191 -19.43 22.38 -4.97
CA GLU A 191 -18.73 21.48 -5.89
C GLU A 191 -17.38 22.06 -6.35
N SER A 192 -17.31 23.37 -6.61
CA SER A 192 -16.08 24.05 -7.01
C SER A 192 -15.00 24.06 -5.92
N ALA A 193 -15.38 24.32 -4.67
CA ALA A 193 -14.46 24.29 -3.54
C ALA A 193 -13.93 22.86 -3.31
N TRP A 194 -14.80 21.87 -3.47
CA TRP A 194 -14.44 20.45 -3.40
C TRP A 194 -13.41 20.06 -4.47
N HIS A 195 -13.66 20.37 -5.75
CA HIS A 195 -12.72 20.10 -6.85
C HIS A 195 -11.38 20.83 -6.65
N SER A 196 -11.40 22.04 -6.09
CA SER A 196 -10.19 22.79 -5.78
C SER A 196 -9.34 22.09 -4.70
N ASN A 197 -9.96 21.67 -3.59
CA ASN A 197 -9.27 20.98 -2.50
C ASN A 197 -8.71 19.62 -2.95
N ALA A 198 -9.51 18.86 -3.71
CA ALA A 198 -9.10 17.64 -4.39
C ALA A 198 -7.85 17.83 -5.25
N THR A 199 -7.88 18.85 -6.11
CA THR A 199 -6.80 19.19 -7.03
C THR A 199 -5.54 19.61 -6.29
N GLU A 200 -5.67 20.36 -5.18
CA GLU A 200 -4.52 20.76 -4.37
C GLU A 200 -3.87 19.56 -3.63
N LEU A 201 -4.68 18.55 -3.28
CA LEU A 201 -4.22 17.36 -2.58
C LEU A 201 -3.55 16.34 -3.51
N LEU A 202 -4.24 15.99 -4.60
CA LEU A 202 -3.90 14.88 -5.49
C LEU A 202 -3.28 15.33 -6.82
N GLY A 203 -3.41 16.61 -7.19
CA GLY A 203 -2.94 17.17 -8.46
C GLY A 203 -3.90 16.91 -9.62
N LEU A 204 -4.12 17.91 -10.49
CA LEU A 204 -5.13 17.87 -11.56
C LEU A 204 -5.03 16.67 -12.52
N LYS A 205 -3.82 16.17 -12.76
CA LYS A 205 -3.54 15.03 -13.64
C LYS A 205 -2.58 14.06 -12.94
N PRO A 206 -2.61 12.77 -13.29
CA PRO A 206 -1.65 11.81 -12.76
C PRO A 206 -0.20 12.26 -13.01
N LEU A 207 0.62 12.30 -11.96
CA LEU A 207 2.02 12.69 -12.02
C LEU A 207 2.78 11.75 -12.95
N LYS A 208 3.57 12.32 -13.86
CA LYS A 208 4.39 11.57 -14.82
C LYS A 208 5.85 12.03 -14.80
N PHE A 209 6.70 11.27 -15.47
CA PHE A 209 8.03 11.75 -15.82
C PHE A 209 7.95 12.95 -16.77
N GLN A 210 8.90 13.87 -16.59
CA GLN A 210 9.04 15.06 -17.42
C GLN A 210 9.41 14.67 -18.85
N GLY A 211 8.78 15.33 -19.83
CA GLY A 211 9.06 15.15 -21.25
C GLY A 211 8.11 14.17 -21.95
N ARG A 212 8.27 14.03 -23.27
CA ARG A 212 7.45 13.13 -24.11
C ARG A 212 7.99 11.70 -24.17
N VAL A 213 9.29 11.53 -23.93
CA VAL A 213 9.97 10.24 -23.98
C VAL A 213 10.24 9.80 -22.54
N PRO A 214 9.96 8.53 -22.19
CA PRO A 214 10.33 8.00 -20.88
C PRO A 214 11.81 8.25 -20.56
N PRO A 215 12.15 8.74 -19.36
CA PRO A 215 13.53 8.99 -19.02
C PRO A 215 14.28 7.67 -18.91
N LEU A 216 15.53 7.68 -19.36
CA LEU A 216 16.43 6.57 -19.11
C LEU A 216 16.80 6.59 -17.62
N ILE A 217 16.37 5.57 -16.89
CA ILE A 217 16.75 5.34 -15.50
C ILE A 217 17.59 4.06 -15.39
N PRO A 218 18.64 4.03 -14.55
CA PRO A 218 19.50 2.85 -14.39
C PRO A 218 18.72 1.60 -13.98
N LYS A 219 19.20 0.43 -14.40
CA LYS A 219 18.68 -0.85 -13.88
C LYS A 219 19.13 -1.05 -12.44
N VAL A 220 18.23 -1.57 -11.61
CA VAL A 220 18.45 -1.84 -10.19
C VAL A 220 18.09 -3.30 -9.90
N ARG A 221 18.98 -4.01 -9.19
CA ARG A 221 18.84 -5.43 -8.84
C ARG A 221 18.48 -5.69 -7.39
N CYS A 222 18.83 -4.75 -6.50
CA CYS A 222 18.71 -4.95 -5.06
C CYS A 222 17.27 -4.84 -4.51
N ILE A 223 16.35 -4.25 -5.28
CA ILE A 223 14.95 -4.10 -4.93
C ILE A 223 14.14 -5.30 -5.42
N SER A 224 13.42 -5.94 -4.50
CA SER A 224 12.49 -7.04 -4.83
C SER A 224 11.04 -6.72 -4.55
N LYS A 225 10.74 -5.62 -3.82
CA LYS A 225 9.38 -5.20 -3.51
C LYS A 225 9.20 -3.72 -3.80
N LEU A 226 8.13 -3.37 -4.52
CA LEU A 226 7.67 -2.00 -4.72
C LEU A 226 6.38 -1.80 -3.91
N LEU A 227 6.38 -0.78 -3.05
CA LEU A 227 5.25 -0.43 -2.20
C LEU A 227 4.85 1.03 -2.44
N VAL A 228 3.57 1.27 -2.65
CA VAL A 228 2.97 2.60 -2.69
C VAL A 228 1.73 2.56 -1.81
N ARG A 229 1.78 3.21 -0.65
CA ARG A 229 0.67 3.21 0.32
C ARG A 229 -0.24 4.41 0.13
N ARG A 230 -1.52 4.22 0.44
CA ARG A 230 -2.59 5.23 0.34
C ARG A 230 -2.26 6.54 1.07
N ARG A 231 -1.55 6.45 2.20
CA ARG A 231 -1.10 7.63 2.98
C ARG A 231 -0.22 8.61 2.19
N TYR A 232 0.40 8.14 1.11
CA TYR A 232 1.16 8.96 0.19
C TYR A 232 0.35 9.08 -1.10
N PHE A 233 -0.11 10.28 -1.45
CA PHE A 233 -1.06 10.53 -2.52
C PHE A 233 -0.58 10.02 -3.88
N PRO A 234 -0.91 8.81 -4.32
CA PRO A 234 -0.17 8.19 -5.39
C PRO A 234 -0.93 8.37 -6.70
N ASN A 235 -1.48 9.57 -6.91
CA ASN A 235 -2.03 9.98 -8.19
C ASN A 235 -0.88 10.13 -9.20
N MET A 236 -0.31 9.00 -9.59
CA MET A 236 0.82 8.82 -10.48
C MET A 236 0.35 8.01 -11.68
N ALA A 237 0.75 8.44 -12.87
CA ALA A 237 0.38 7.75 -14.10
C ALA A 237 0.95 6.32 -14.10
N PRO A 238 0.17 5.29 -14.49
CA PRO A 238 0.68 3.92 -14.63
C PRO A 238 1.84 3.80 -15.61
N SER A 239 1.90 4.64 -16.64
CA SER A 239 3.09 4.76 -17.51
C SER A 239 4.38 5.06 -16.74
N SER A 240 4.32 5.87 -15.67
CA SER A 240 5.49 6.14 -14.83
C SER A 240 5.81 5.00 -13.87
N LEU A 241 4.79 4.32 -13.35
CA LEU A 241 4.99 3.07 -12.60
C LEU A 241 5.62 1.99 -13.49
N ASN A 242 5.21 1.87 -14.75
CA ASN A 242 5.78 0.92 -15.71
C ASN A 242 7.27 1.19 -15.97
N VAL A 243 7.67 2.45 -16.09
CA VAL A 243 9.09 2.84 -16.23
C VAL A 243 9.89 2.45 -14.98
N ILE A 244 9.36 2.75 -13.79
CA ILE A 244 9.98 2.37 -12.51
C ILE A 244 10.11 0.85 -12.41
N MET A 245 9.01 0.11 -12.57
CA MET A 245 8.98 -1.35 -12.48
C MET A 245 9.92 -1.99 -13.51
N GLY A 246 9.93 -1.50 -14.75
CA GLY A 246 10.81 -2.01 -15.81
C GLY A 246 12.30 -1.80 -15.52
N ALA A 247 12.67 -0.88 -14.65
CA ALA A 247 14.04 -0.68 -14.19
C ALA A 247 14.42 -1.56 -12.98
N LEU A 248 13.44 -2.08 -12.22
CA LEU A 248 13.64 -2.98 -11.09
C LEU A 248 13.71 -4.44 -11.58
N THR A 249 14.89 -4.87 -11.98
CA THR A 249 15.11 -6.16 -12.68
C THR A 249 14.89 -7.42 -11.84
N CYS A 250 14.82 -7.31 -10.52
CA CYS A 250 14.52 -8.41 -9.60
C CYS A 250 13.22 -8.18 -8.82
N LEU A 251 12.30 -7.38 -9.36
CA LEU A 251 11.03 -7.07 -8.72
C LEU A 251 10.14 -8.32 -8.68
N GLU A 252 9.77 -8.75 -7.48
CA GLU A 252 8.91 -9.91 -7.24
C GLU A 252 7.52 -9.51 -6.72
N TYR A 253 7.42 -8.41 -5.97
CA TYR A 253 6.20 -7.98 -5.30
C TYR A 253 5.89 -6.52 -5.61
N VAL A 254 4.65 -6.24 -6.03
CA VAL A 254 4.16 -4.89 -6.29
C VAL A 254 2.85 -4.68 -5.54
N HIS A 255 2.80 -3.65 -4.71
CA HIS A 255 1.60 -3.26 -3.97
C HIS A 255 1.36 -1.77 -4.10
N VAL A 256 0.24 -1.39 -4.71
CA VAL A 256 -0.11 -0.01 -5.01
C VAL A 256 -1.51 0.28 -4.51
N GLU A 257 -1.61 1.27 -3.64
CA GLU A 257 -2.87 1.74 -3.07
C GLU A 257 -3.16 3.15 -3.59
N ARG A 258 -3.94 3.22 -4.67
CA ARG A 258 -4.30 4.46 -5.35
C ARG A 258 -5.37 5.23 -4.59
N TRP A 259 -5.10 6.50 -4.31
CA TRP A 259 -6.14 7.48 -4.02
C TRP A 259 -6.59 8.13 -5.34
N CYS A 260 -7.88 8.06 -5.67
CA CYS A 260 -8.39 8.53 -6.95
C CYS A 260 -9.30 9.77 -6.86
N PHE A 261 -9.60 10.34 -8.04
CA PHE A 261 -10.57 11.41 -8.24
C PHE A 261 -11.96 10.85 -8.54
N THR A 262 -12.95 11.75 -8.53
CA THR A 262 -14.05 11.66 -9.49
C THR A 262 -13.82 12.73 -10.57
N ASP A 263 -14.36 12.53 -11.77
CA ASP A 263 -14.28 13.39 -12.99
C ASP A 263 -13.83 14.85 -12.76
N PRO A 264 -12.83 15.42 -13.50
CA PRO A 264 -12.18 14.91 -14.71
C PRO A 264 -10.77 14.32 -14.56
N GLY A 265 -10.18 14.34 -13.37
CA GLY A 265 -8.81 13.81 -13.16
C GLY A 265 -8.69 12.32 -13.50
N ASP A 266 -9.70 11.51 -13.16
CA ASP A 266 -9.72 10.06 -13.39
C ASP A 266 -9.88 9.67 -14.86
N MET A 267 -10.41 10.55 -15.71
CA MET A 267 -10.51 10.33 -17.16
C MET A 267 -9.11 10.18 -17.81
N TYR A 268 -8.08 10.71 -17.17
CA TYR A 268 -6.69 10.62 -17.64
C TYR A 268 -5.92 9.44 -17.04
N TYR A 269 -6.53 8.63 -16.16
CA TYR A 269 -5.86 7.48 -15.55
C TYR A 269 -6.08 6.21 -16.39
N ASN A 270 -5.04 5.79 -17.10
CA ASN A 270 -5.06 4.54 -17.85
C ASN A 270 -4.56 3.38 -16.97
N TYR A 271 -5.32 2.29 -16.82
CA TYR A 271 -4.95 1.13 -16.00
C TYR A 271 -4.00 0.15 -16.72
N ASP A 272 -3.15 0.63 -17.61
CA ASP A 272 -2.26 -0.16 -18.49
C ASP A 272 -0.96 -0.61 -17.79
N PHE A 273 -1.09 -1.38 -16.72
CA PHE A 273 0.08 -1.90 -16.00
C PHE A 273 0.85 -2.93 -16.82
N VAL A 274 2.17 -2.74 -16.91
CA VAL A 274 3.11 -3.69 -17.54
C VAL A 274 4.06 -4.20 -16.46
N LEU A 275 3.81 -5.43 -16.02
CA LEU A 275 4.59 -6.05 -14.95
C LEU A 275 5.88 -6.71 -15.50
N PRO A 276 7.02 -6.56 -14.81
CA PRO A 276 8.23 -7.30 -15.13
C PRO A 276 8.00 -8.82 -15.07
N PRO A 277 8.67 -9.64 -15.90
CA PRO A 277 8.53 -11.10 -15.89
C PRO A 277 8.89 -11.77 -14.55
N SER A 278 9.68 -11.10 -13.71
CA SER A 278 10.05 -11.58 -12.37
C SER A 278 8.94 -11.40 -11.32
N THR A 279 7.90 -10.63 -11.63
CA THR A 279 6.82 -10.32 -10.68
C THR A 279 5.99 -11.57 -10.41
N LYS A 280 5.82 -11.91 -9.13
CA LYS A 280 5.02 -13.04 -8.64
C LYS A 280 3.76 -12.57 -7.92
N ASP A 281 3.80 -11.38 -7.33
CA ASP A 281 2.71 -10.84 -6.53
C ASP A 281 2.34 -9.44 -7.03
N PHE A 282 1.07 -9.25 -7.34
CA PHE A 282 0.54 -7.94 -7.71
C PHE A 282 -0.72 -7.61 -6.91
N SER A 283 -0.69 -6.48 -6.22
CA SER A 283 -1.79 -5.92 -5.46
C SER A 283 -2.05 -4.49 -5.91
N PHE A 284 -3.27 -4.22 -6.35
CA PHE A 284 -3.72 -2.89 -6.72
C PHE A 284 -5.05 -2.57 -6.05
N TYR A 285 -5.05 -1.59 -5.16
CA TYR A 285 -6.26 -1.12 -4.50
C TYR A 285 -6.57 0.29 -5.00
N ASN A 286 -7.68 0.45 -5.70
CA ASN A 286 -8.18 1.76 -6.08
C ASN A 286 -9.18 2.23 -5.01
N GLU A 287 -8.94 3.39 -4.41
CA GLU A 287 -9.83 3.88 -3.38
C GLU A 287 -11.25 4.07 -3.91
N LYS A 288 -12.26 3.67 -3.13
CA LYS A 288 -13.66 3.81 -3.55
C LYS A 288 -14.54 4.00 -2.33
N ASP A 289 -15.67 4.64 -2.56
CA ASP A 289 -16.74 4.73 -1.58
C ASP A 289 -16.26 5.36 -0.28
N THR A 290 -15.36 6.33 -0.37
CA THR A 290 -15.18 7.29 0.72
C THR A 290 -16.23 8.40 0.56
N PRO A 291 -16.61 9.12 1.62
CA PRO A 291 -17.41 10.35 1.54
C PRO A 291 -16.95 11.33 0.45
N TYR A 292 -15.65 11.39 0.14
CA TYR A 292 -15.12 12.13 -1.01
C TYR A 292 -15.68 11.60 -2.36
N HIS A 293 -15.74 10.29 -2.58
CA HIS A 293 -16.25 9.66 -3.80
C HIS A 293 -17.79 9.61 -3.90
N ARG A 294 -18.52 10.07 -2.88
CA ARG A 294 -19.98 9.90 -2.76
C ARG A 294 -20.78 11.14 -3.21
N ARG A 295 -20.15 12.15 -3.82
CA ARG A 295 -20.85 13.33 -4.34
C ARG A 295 -21.61 13.04 -5.66
N PRO A 296 -22.73 13.75 -5.96
CA PRO A 296 -23.68 13.37 -7.02
C PRO A 296 -23.13 13.34 -8.45
N THR A 297 -22.00 14.01 -8.69
CA THR A 297 -21.29 14.13 -9.97
C THR A 297 -20.26 13.01 -10.19
N ALA A 298 -20.09 12.10 -9.22
CA ALA A 298 -19.18 10.97 -9.32
C ALA A 298 -19.62 10.00 -10.44
N VAL A 299 -19.04 10.14 -11.62
CA VAL A 299 -19.19 9.20 -12.73
C VAL A 299 -18.88 7.79 -12.22
N ARG A 300 -19.83 6.88 -12.44
CA ARG A 300 -19.73 5.47 -12.03
C ARG A 300 -18.57 4.84 -12.80
N MET A 301 -17.66 4.20 -12.05
CA MET A 301 -16.58 3.42 -12.62
C MET A 301 -17.08 2.44 -13.68
N GLY A 302 -16.48 2.56 -14.85
CA GLY A 302 -16.63 1.66 -15.99
C GLY A 302 -15.34 1.67 -16.80
N ALA A 303 -14.18 1.55 -16.14
CA ALA A 303 -12.99 1.16 -16.87
C ALA A 303 -13.27 -0.24 -17.43
N ASP A 304 -13.22 -0.36 -18.76
CA ASP A 304 -13.19 -1.65 -19.42
C ASP A 304 -11.99 -2.42 -18.86
N GLY A 305 -12.24 -3.59 -18.26
CA GLY A 305 -11.20 -4.45 -17.70
C GLY A 305 -10.16 -4.89 -18.73
N ALA A 306 -10.42 -4.66 -20.03
CA ALA A 306 -9.51 -4.89 -21.14
C ALA A 306 -8.08 -4.36 -20.91
N ASN A 307 -7.92 -3.17 -20.30
CA ASN A 307 -6.61 -2.56 -20.10
C ASN A 307 -5.75 -3.30 -19.06
N LEU A 308 -6.36 -4.14 -18.21
CA LEU A 308 -5.68 -4.97 -17.23
C LEU A 308 -5.42 -6.40 -17.72
N LEU A 309 -5.87 -6.79 -18.91
CA LEU A 309 -5.60 -8.12 -19.48
C LEU A 309 -4.12 -8.51 -19.48
N PRO A 310 -3.16 -7.60 -19.74
CA PRO A 310 -1.73 -7.94 -19.62
C PRO A 310 -1.34 -8.43 -18.22
N VAL A 311 -1.90 -7.84 -17.16
CA VAL A 311 -1.65 -8.25 -15.77
C VAL A 311 -2.15 -9.67 -15.54
N PHE A 312 -3.36 -9.98 -16.00
CA PHE A 312 -3.92 -11.32 -15.84
C PHE A 312 -3.15 -12.39 -16.62
N ARG A 313 -2.51 -12.04 -17.74
CA ARG A 313 -1.65 -12.96 -18.52
C ARG A 313 -0.27 -13.18 -17.90
N GLY A 314 0.08 -12.48 -16.83
CA GLY A 314 1.35 -12.65 -16.13
C GLY A 314 1.46 -14.01 -15.41
N ASN A 315 2.69 -14.46 -15.17
CA ASN A 315 2.97 -15.63 -14.33
C ASN A 315 2.94 -15.22 -12.84
N LEU A 316 1.76 -14.85 -12.34
CA LEU A 316 1.56 -14.43 -10.96
C LEU A 316 1.18 -15.62 -10.07
N GLU A 317 1.80 -15.68 -8.89
CA GLU A 317 1.37 -16.55 -7.80
C GLU A 317 0.22 -15.94 -7.01
N ASN A 318 0.16 -14.60 -6.90
CA ASN A 318 -0.86 -13.93 -6.11
C ASN A 318 -1.33 -12.64 -6.78
N LEU A 319 -2.65 -12.45 -6.82
CA LEU A 319 -3.27 -11.31 -7.47
C LEU A 319 -4.39 -10.72 -6.59
N ALA A 320 -4.32 -9.43 -6.31
CA ALA A 320 -5.39 -8.69 -5.67
C ALA A 320 -5.69 -7.41 -6.45
N ILE A 321 -6.90 -7.26 -6.98
CA ILE A 321 -7.32 -6.01 -7.63
C ILE A 321 -8.66 -5.58 -7.06
N SER A 322 -8.67 -4.41 -6.40
CA SER A 322 -9.85 -3.87 -5.74
C SER A 322 -10.33 -2.59 -6.40
N PHE A 323 -11.64 -2.54 -6.66
CA PHE A 323 -12.38 -1.38 -7.13
C PHE A 323 -11.86 -0.74 -8.42
N VAL A 324 -11.39 -1.54 -9.38
CA VAL A 324 -11.03 -1.04 -10.73
C VAL A 324 -12.10 -1.38 -11.76
N PHE A 325 -12.53 -2.63 -11.77
CA PHE A 325 -13.56 -3.17 -12.63
C PHE A 325 -14.43 -4.14 -11.82
N ASP A 326 -15.56 -4.57 -12.39
CA ASP A 326 -16.40 -5.59 -11.76
C ASP A 326 -15.87 -6.99 -12.07
N ALA A 327 -15.59 -7.81 -11.05
CA ALA A 327 -15.01 -9.15 -11.22
C ALA A 327 -15.75 -10.04 -12.23
N MET A 328 -17.05 -9.80 -12.48
CA MET A 328 -17.82 -10.47 -13.53
C MET A 328 -17.15 -10.39 -14.91
N TYR A 329 -16.52 -9.28 -15.26
CA TYR A 329 -15.83 -9.17 -16.55
C TYR A 329 -14.75 -10.23 -16.70
N ILE A 330 -14.04 -10.56 -15.62
CA ILE A 330 -13.01 -11.60 -15.64
C ILE A 330 -13.66 -12.98 -15.66
N PHE A 331 -14.63 -13.24 -14.77
CA PHE A 331 -15.30 -14.55 -14.69
C PHE A 331 -16.04 -14.95 -15.97
N PHE A 332 -16.63 -14.00 -16.71
CA PHE A 332 -17.30 -14.26 -17.98
C PHE A 332 -16.34 -14.36 -19.18
N SER A 333 -15.17 -13.74 -19.05
CA SER A 333 -14.21 -13.75 -20.13
C SER A 333 -13.61 -15.14 -20.28
N ARG A 334 -13.89 -15.83 -21.40
CA ARG A 334 -13.20 -17.06 -21.83
C ARG A 334 -11.77 -16.80 -22.30
N HIS A 335 -11.10 -15.81 -21.72
CA HIS A 335 -9.71 -15.61 -22.01
C HIS A 335 -8.97 -16.84 -21.49
N ASN A 336 -8.24 -17.52 -22.38
CA ASN A 336 -7.45 -18.71 -22.09
C ASN A 336 -6.20 -18.30 -21.27
N ILE A 337 -6.46 -17.72 -20.10
CA ILE A 337 -5.46 -17.18 -19.22
C ILE A 337 -4.95 -18.37 -18.42
N GLY A 338 -3.77 -18.85 -18.79
CA GLY A 338 -3.13 -19.99 -18.16
C GLY A 338 -2.65 -19.66 -16.75
N TYR A 339 -3.58 -19.56 -15.79
CA TYR A 339 -3.36 -19.34 -14.36
C TYR A 339 -2.69 -20.55 -13.66
N LYS A 340 -1.67 -21.13 -14.29
CA LYS A 340 -1.05 -22.40 -13.91
C LYS A 340 -0.36 -22.37 -12.55
N ILE A 341 -0.02 -21.19 -12.05
CA ILE A 341 0.70 -21.01 -10.79
C ILE A 341 -0.01 -20.11 -9.78
N LEU A 342 -1.19 -19.58 -10.13
CA LEU A 342 -1.93 -18.67 -9.27
C LEU A 342 -2.47 -19.42 -8.04
N LYS A 343 -2.09 -18.95 -6.86
CA LYS A 343 -2.46 -19.49 -5.54
C LYS A 343 -3.55 -18.67 -4.88
N THR A 344 -3.49 -17.35 -5.00
CA THR A 344 -4.49 -16.46 -4.40
C THR A 344 -5.04 -15.45 -5.39
N LEU A 345 -6.36 -15.25 -5.34
CA LEU A 345 -7.07 -14.25 -6.15
C LEU A 345 -8.03 -13.46 -5.27
N ALA A 346 -7.87 -12.14 -5.19
CA ALA A 346 -8.80 -11.23 -4.53
C ALA A 346 -9.35 -10.21 -5.54
N LEU A 347 -10.67 -10.15 -5.71
CA LEU A 347 -11.34 -9.22 -6.63
C LEU A 347 -12.55 -8.56 -5.98
N THR A 348 -13.02 -7.47 -6.57
CA THR A 348 -14.26 -6.79 -6.15
C THR A 348 -15.38 -6.89 -7.17
N SER A 349 -16.61 -7.17 -6.75
CA SER A 349 -17.79 -7.13 -7.63
C SER A 349 -19.01 -6.51 -6.98
N SER A 350 -19.55 -5.47 -7.60
CA SER A 350 -20.78 -4.81 -7.16
C SER A 350 -22.00 -5.73 -7.24
N ARG A 351 -21.93 -6.78 -8.06
CA ARG A 351 -22.99 -7.77 -8.26
C ARG A 351 -23.27 -8.61 -7.02
N LEU A 352 -22.30 -8.72 -6.11
CA LEU A 352 -22.49 -9.36 -4.81
C LEU A 352 -23.59 -8.68 -3.98
N LEU A 353 -23.85 -7.39 -4.21
CA LEU A 353 -24.87 -6.61 -3.51
C LEU A 353 -26.16 -6.42 -4.32
N LEU A 354 -26.33 -7.01 -5.51
CA LEU A 354 -27.59 -6.84 -6.22
C LEU A 354 -28.71 -7.70 -5.61
N ASN A 355 -29.86 -7.08 -5.41
CA ASN A 355 -31.09 -7.75 -5.01
C ASN A 355 -31.94 -8.00 -6.27
N GLY A 356 -32.50 -9.20 -6.42
CA GLY A 356 -33.31 -9.58 -7.58
C GLY A 356 -32.50 -10.16 -8.74
N HIS A 357 -33.10 -11.13 -9.44
CA HIS A 357 -32.47 -12.07 -10.37
C HIS A 357 -31.28 -12.86 -9.77
N ASP A 358 -31.03 -14.06 -10.29
CA ASP A 358 -30.04 -14.99 -9.72
C ASP A 358 -28.58 -14.63 -10.06
N TRP A 359 -28.28 -13.34 -10.26
CA TRP A 359 -26.97 -12.83 -10.67
C TRP A 359 -25.85 -13.22 -9.73
N ARG A 360 -26.15 -13.34 -8.42
CA ARG A 360 -25.17 -13.79 -7.43
C ARG A 360 -24.75 -15.23 -7.69
N ASN A 361 -25.69 -16.15 -7.89
CA ASN A 361 -25.35 -17.54 -8.21
C ASN A 361 -24.73 -17.65 -9.60
N GLU A 362 -25.22 -16.91 -10.60
CA GLU A 362 -24.64 -16.90 -11.95
C GLU A 362 -23.16 -16.49 -11.93
N MET A 363 -22.84 -15.39 -11.26
CA MET A 363 -21.46 -14.95 -11.07
C MET A 363 -20.62 -16.00 -10.35
N LEU A 364 -21.13 -16.57 -9.26
CA LEU A 364 -20.41 -17.58 -8.48
C LEU A 364 -20.22 -18.90 -9.25
N CYS A 365 -21.14 -19.27 -10.14
CA CYS A 365 -20.98 -20.39 -11.06
C CYS A 365 -19.82 -20.11 -12.04
N HIS A 366 -19.79 -18.93 -12.66
CA HIS A 366 -18.69 -18.55 -13.56
C HIS A 366 -17.33 -18.46 -12.84
N ALA A 367 -17.32 -17.96 -11.61
CA ALA A 367 -16.12 -17.96 -10.78
C ALA A 367 -15.64 -19.39 -10.45
N ALA A 368 -16.56 -20.34 -10.21
CA ALA A 368 -16.21 -21.75 -9.99
C ALA A 368 -15.61 -22.39 -11.26
N GLU A 369 -16.20 -22.17 -12.43
CA GLU A 369 -15.66 -22.67 -13.69
C GLU A 369 -14.25 -22.12 -13.97
N MET A 370 -14.04 -20.83 -13.71
CA MET A 370 -12.70 -20.24 -13.80
C MET A 370 -11.73 -20.86 -12.78
N ALA A 371 -12.18 -21.13 -11.55
CA ALA A 371 -11.34 -21.71 -10.51
C ALA A 371 -10.89 -23.15 -10.84
N LYS A 372 -11.68 -23.92 -11.60
CA LYS A 372 -11.27 -25.25 -12.11
C LYS A 372 -10.03 -25.18 -13.01
N GLU A 373 -9.85 -24.07 -13.73
CA GLU A 373 -8.68 -23.81 -14.58
C GLU A 373 -7.44 -23.30 -13.80
N MET A 374 -7.54 -23.20 -12.46
CA MET A 374 -6.48 -22.70 -11.57
C MET A 374 -5.96 -23.82 -10.67
N PRO A 375 -5.05 -24.69 -11.14
CA PRO A 375 -4.69 -25.93 -10.44
C PRO A 375 -3.96 -25.72 -9.10
N LYS A 376 -3.36 -24.54 -8.88
CA LYS A 376 -2.67 -24.20 -7.62
C LYS A 376 -3.50 -23.30 -6.70
N LEU A 377 -4.76 -23.04 -7.02
CA LEU A 377 -5.59 -22.11 -6.27
C LEU A 377 -5.83 -22.62 -4.84
N GLU A 378 -5.39 -21.82 -3.88
CA GLU A 378 -5.55 -22.04 -2.44
C GLU A 378 -6.70 -21.18 -1.90
N ILE A 379 -6.79 -19.92 -2.30
CA ILE A 379 -7.82 -18.98 -1.82
C ILE A 379 -8.31 -18.10 -2.97
N LEU A 380 -9.63 -18.05 -3.16
CA LEU A 380 -10.30 -17.05 -4.00
C LEU A 380 -11.25 -16.25 -3.14
N GLU A 381 -11.12 -14.93 -3.16
CA GLU A 381 -11.96 -14.02 -2.41
C GLU A 381 -12.57 -12.96 -3.33
N CYS A 382 -13.89 -12.92 -3.41
CA CYS A 382 -14.62 -11.86 -4.09
C CYS A 382 -15.43 -11.10 -3.06
N TRP A 383 -15.22 -9.79 -2.96
CA TRP A 383 -15.83 -8.98 -1.91
C TRP A 383 -16.34 -7.65 -2.45
N TYR A 384 -17.28 -7.05 -1.72
CA TYR A 384 -17.72 -5.70 -2.04
C TYR A 384 -18.28 -5.01 -0.82
N TYR A 385 -18.03 -3.71 -0.77
CA TYR A 385 -18.51 -2.80 0.25
C TYR A 385 -19.21 -1.63 -0.43
N GLN A 386 -20.37 -1.25 0.10
CA GLN A 386 -21.10 -0.07 -0.33
C GLN A 386 -21.83 0.55 0.85
N THR A 387 -21.69 1.86 1.03
CA THR A 387 -22.53 2.61 1.97
C THR A 387 -23.54 3.45 1.21
N SER A 388 -24.80 3.45 1.63
CA SER A 388 -25.76 4.47 1.24
C SER A 388 -25.81 5.57 2.31
N TYR A 389 -25.53 6.81 1.91
CA TYR A 389 -25.97 7.96 2.70
C TYR A 389 -27.42 8.25 2.37
N GLN A 390 -28.28 8.08 3.36
CA GLN A 390 -29.59 8.69 3.33
C GLN A 390 -29.49 10.08 3.99
N ARG A 391 -30.33 11.03 3.56
CA ARG A 391 -30.38 12.35 4.22
C ARG A 391 -30.74 12.14 5.69
N PRO A 392 -30.14 12.88 6.63
CA PRO A 392 -30.60 12.89 8.01
C PRO A 392 -32.14 13.11 8.03
N PRO A 393 -32.90 12.36 8.83
CA PRO A 393 -32.50 11.52 9.98
C PRO A 393 -32.26 10.04 9.64
N GLN A 394 -32.35 9.65 8.36
CA GLN A 394 -32.24 8.26 7.94
C GLN A 394 -30.76 7.86 7.97
N GLY A 395 -30.39 7.01 8.92
CA GLY A 395 -28.99 6.69 9.25
C GLY A 395 -28.16 6.10 8.10
N LYS A 396 -26.87 5.90 8.35
CA LYS A 396 -25.97 5.22 7.41
C LYS A 396 -26.36 3.73 7.32
N SER A 397 -26.64 3.24 6.12
CA SER A 397 -26.79 1.80 5.88
C SER A 397 -25.64 1.31 5.02
N SER A 398 -24.88 0.35 5.54
CA SER A 398 -23.77 -0.29 4.84
C SER A 398 -24.16 -1.69 4.37
N ARG A 399 -23.76 -2.00 3.15
CA ARG A 399 -24.00 -3.26 2.48
C ARG A 399 -22.66 -3.90 2.19
N VAL A 400 -22.48 -5.11 2.71
CA VAL A 400 -21.25 -5.88 2.58
C VAL A 400 -21.61 -7.28 2.12
N ALA A 401 -20.80 -7.81 1.22
CA ALA A 401 -20.82 -9.22 0.86
C ALA A 401 -19.39 -9.68 0.56
N ILE A 402 -19.03 -10.83 1.10
CA ILE A 402 -17.72 -11.47 0.97
C ILE A 402 -17.99 -12.94 0.64
N PHE A 403 -17.53 -13.37 -0.52
CA PHE A 403 -17.44 -14.77 -0.89
C PHE A 403 -15.98 -15.20 -0.81
N THR A 404 -15.71 -16.30 -0.11
CA THR A 404 -14.37 -16.87 -0.02
C THR A 404 -14.42 -18.36 -0.32
N TYR A 405 -13.65 -18.82 -1.30
CA TYR A 405 -13.26 -20.22 -1.46
C TYR A 405 -11.90 -20.44 -0.79
N ARG A 406 -11.75 -21.55 -0.07
CA ARG A 406 -10.50 -21.98 0.52
C ARG A 406 -10.29 -23.47 0.31
N ARG A 407 -9.15 -23.82 -0.28
CA ARG A 407 -8.62 -25.19 -0.29
C ARG A 407 -7.89 -25.42 1.04
N ILE A 408 -8.38 -26.34 1.86
CA ILE A 408 -7.80 -26.68 3.17
C ILE A 408 -6.68 -27.69 2.99
N ASP A 409 -6.92 -28.72 2.17
CA ASP A 409 -5.93 -29.72 1.79
C ASP A 409 -6.22 -30.26 0.37
N ARG A 410 -5.62 -31.39 -0.02
CA ARG A 410 -5.80 -31.99 -1.36
C ARG A 410 -7.23 -32.46 -1.65
N ARG A 411 -8.02 -32.78 -0.62
CA ARG A 411 -9.38 -33.34 -0.72
C ARG A 411 -10.41 -32.50 0.02
N THR A 412 -10.00 -31.55 0.84
CA THR A 412 -10.91 -30.73 1.65
C THR A 412 -10.94 -29.29 1.13
N SER A 413 -12.14 -28.79 0.86
CA SER A 413 -12.36 -27.37 0.55
C SER A 413 -13.60 -26.83 1.24
N CYS A 414 -13.65 -25.50 1.35
CA CYS A 414 -14.72 -24.77 1.99
C CYS A 414 -15.05 -23.55 1.13
N ILE A 415 -16.34 -23.24 1.02
CA ILE A 415 -16.78 -21.91 0.63
C ILE A 415 -17.46 -21.23 1.80
N SER A 416 -17.28 -19.92 1.91
CA SER A 416 -17.94 -19.10 2.92
C SER A 416 -18.63 -17.90 2.28
N TRP A 417 -19.81 -17.56 2.78
CA TRP A 417 -20.54 -16.34 2.44
C TRP A 417 -20.75 -15.49 3.69
N LYS A 418 -20.20 -14.28 3.70
CA LYS A 418 -20.35 -13.32 4.81
C LYS A 418 -21.02 -12.06 4.28
N SER A 419 -22.17 -11.67 4.82
CA SER A 419 -22.96 -10.57 4.23
C SER A 419 -23.88 -9.89 5.24
N THR A 420 -24.17 -8.61 5.03
CA THR A 420 -25.20 -7.87 5.78
C THR A 420 -26.62 -8.09 5.23
N SER A 421 -26.73 -8.80 4.11
CA SER A 421 -27.99 -9.16 3.44
C SER A 421 -28.14 -10.68 3.34
N SER A 422 -29.39 -11.16 3.37
CA SER A 422 -29.68 -12.58 3.19
C SER A 422 -29.38 -13.04 1.76
N PHE A 423 -28.77 -14.22 1.66
CA PHE A 423 -28.49 -14.90 0.41
C PHE A 423 -28.55 -16.39 0.63
N LYS A 424 -29.31 -17.09 -0.21
CA LYS A 424 -29.28 -18.55 -0.26
C LYS A 424 -28.53 -18.95 -1.53
N MET A 425 -27.35 -19.54 -1.35
CA MET A 425 -26.57 -20.07 -2.45
C MET A 425 -27.27 -21.32 -3.01
N SER A 426 -27.43 -21.39 -4.34
CA SER A 426 -28.14 -22.50 -4.99
C SER A 426 -27.32 -23.80 -4.92
N GLU A 427 -28.01 -24.94 -5.01
CA GLU A 427 -27.36 -26.26 -5.06
C GLU A 427 -26.41 -26.37 -6.26
N LYS A 428 -26.81 -25.83 -7.42
CA LYS A 428 -25.95 -25.77 -8.61
C LYS A 428 -24.62 -25.08 -8.32
N THR A 429 -24.65 -23.91 -7.68
CA THR A 429 -23.42 -23.17 -7.32
C THR A 429 -22.55 -23.98 -6.36
N GLN A 430 -23.16 -24.59 -5.34
CA GLN A 430 -22.43 -25.41 -4.37
C GLN A 430 -21.76 -26.63 -5.03
N THR A 431 -22.45 -27.32 -5.94
CA THR A 431 -21.92 -28.45 -6.70
C THR A 431 -20.71 -28.03 -7.55
N LEU A 432 -20.80 -26.92 -8.28
CA LEU A 432 -19.68 -26.43 -9.09
C LEU A 432 -18.44 -26.09 -8.25
N TRP A 433 -18.63 -25.52 -7.05
CA TRP A 433 -17.52 -25.25 -6.13
C TRP A 433 -16.92 -26.51 -5.52
N LYS A 434 -17.74 -27.54 -5.26
CA LYS A 434 -17.25 -28.85 -4.83
C LYS A 434 -16.33 -29.47 -5.89
N GLU A 435 -16.68 -29.32 -7.17
CA GLU A 435 -15.90 -29.84 -8.31
C GLU A 435 -14.56 -29.11 -8.56
N VAL A 436 -14.30 -27.96 -7.91
CA VAL A 436 -13.00 -27.27 -8.01
C VAL A 436 -11.87 -28.11 -7.41
N VAL A 437 -12.20 -28.98 -6.45
CA VAL A 437 -11.30 -30.04 -5.98
C VAL A 437 -11.68 -31.30 -6.75
N ASP A 438 -11.04 -31.48 -7.91
CA ASP A 438 -11.25 -32.60 -8.84
C ASP A 438 -10.68 -33.92 -8.29
N VAL A 439 -11.25 -34.41 -7.18
CA VAL A 439 -10.86 -35.66 -6.52
C VAL A 439 -12.10 -36.40 -6.03
N GLU A 440 -12.16 -37.71 -6.28
CA GLU A 440 -13.17 -38.59 -5.70
C GLU A 440 -13.15 -38.50 -4.16
N ASP A 441 -14.33 -38.47 -3.54
CA ASP A 441 -14.53 -38.30 -2.09
C ASP A 441 -14.02 -36.97 -1.49
N ALA A 442 -14.03 -35.89 -2.28
CA ALA A 442 -13.71 -34.56 -1.74
C ALA A 442 -14.69 -34.12 -0.64
N ASN A 443 -14.13 -33.73 0.50
CA ASN A 443 -14.86 -33.10 1.61
C ASN A 443 -15.13 -31.63 1.25
N PHE A 444 -16.39 -31.23 1.31
CA PHE A 444 -16.83 -29.89 0.97
C PHE A 444 -17.78 -29.35 2.02
N SER A 445 -17.47 -28.17 2.55
CA SER A 445 -18.33 -27.46 3.50
C SER A 445 -18.74 -26.09 2.97
N VAL A 446 -19.92 -25.65 3.42
CA VAL A 446 -20.48 -24.33 3.11
C VAL A 446 -20.73 -23.61 4.42
N GLU A 447 -20.06 -22.47 4.59
CA GLU A 447 -20.17 -21.61 5.76
C GLU A 447 -20.99 -20.36 5.42
N HIS A 448 -21.82 -19.92 6.35
CA HIS A 448 -22.58 -18.69 6.22
C HIS A 448 -22.45 -17.84 7.49
N LEU A 449 -22.14 -16.56 7.32
CA LEU A 449 -22.06 -15.59 8.41
C LEU A 449 -22.89 -14.35 8.07
N THR A 450 -23.89 -14.06 8.90
CA THR A 450 -24.59 -12.77 8.81
C THR A 450 -23.78 -11.72 9.55
N LEU A 451 -23.46 -10.64 8.86
CA LEU A 451 -22.73 -9.49 9.41
C LEU A 451 -23.74 -8.44 9.89
N ASP A 452 -23.47 -7.83 11.05
CA ASP A 452 -24.28 -6.72 11.56
C ASP A 452 -24.01 -5.45 10.72
N PRO A 453 -25.02 -4.91 10.01
CA PRO A 453 -24.85 -3.67 9.25
C PRO A 453 -24.34 -2.49 10.08
N ASN A 454 -24.67 -2.45 11.39
CA ASN A 454 -24.27 -1.37 12.28
C ASN A 454 -22.78 -1.43 12.67
N LEU A 455 -22.16 -2.61 12.58
CA LEU A 455 -20.71 -2.77 12.81
C LEU A 455 -19.91 -2.56 11.53
N MET A 456 -20.51 -2.78 10.35
CA MET A 456 -19.86 -2.68 9.04
C MET A 456 -19.84 -1.23 8.50
N THR A 457 -19.33 -0.28 9.27
CA THR A 457 -19.45 1.16 8.97
C THR A 457 -18.39 1.72 8.02
N SER A 458 -17.32 0.96 7.75
CA SER A 458 -16.25 1.30 6.81
C SER A 458 -15.68 0.06 6.12
N VAL A 459 -14.84 0.26 5.10
CA VAL A 459 -14.02 -0.83 4.54
C VAL A 459 -13.05 -1.39 5.60
N GLY A 460 -12.58 -0.57 6.54
CA GLY A 460 -11.75 -1.03 7.67
C GLY A 460 -12.50 -2.02 8.56
N ALA A 461 -13.79 -1.81 8.77
CA ALA A 461 -14.63 -2.71 9.57
C ALA A 461 -14.77 -4.12 8.98
N ILE A 462 -14.51 -4.31 7.68
CA ILE A 462 -14.54 -5.65 7.05
C ILE A 462 -13.19 -6.38 7.12
N HIS A 463 -12.12 -5.74 7.62
CA HIS A 463 -10.75 -6.25 7.63
C HIS A 463 -10.65 -7.68 8.18
N ASP A 464 -11.20 -7.93 9.37
CA ASP A 464 -11.09 -9.25 10.03
C ASP A 464 -11.99 -10.31 9.41
N HIS A 465 -12.86 -9.92 8.48
CA HIS A 465 -13.70 -10.85 7.72
C HIS A 465 -13.06 -11.30 6.40
N LEU A 466 -12.04 -10.59 5.90
CA LEU A 466 -11.33 -10.90 4.67
C LEU A 466 -10.17 -11.90 4.93
N ALA A 467 -10.16 -13.01 4.19
CA ALA A 467 -9.09 -13.99 4.25
C ALA A 467 -7.78 -13.48 3.61
N LEU A 468 -7.88 -12.61 2.61
CA LEU A 468 -6.75 -12.05 1.88
C LEU A 468 -6.45 -10.59 2.26
N LYS A 469 -6.81 -10.19 3.49
CA LYS A 469 -6.70 -8.80 3.97
C LYS A 469 -5.34 -8.16 3.72
N ASP A 470 -4.24 -8.84 4.05
CA ASP A 470 -2.86 -8.33 3.87
C ASP A 470 -2.42 -8.20 2.40
N ARG A 471 -3.16 -8.82 1.48
CA ARG A 471 -2.94 -8.67 0.03
C ARG A 471 -3.79 -7.55 -0.56
N ILE A 472 -4.94 -7.27 0.02
CA ILE A 472 -5.87 -6.23 -0.44
C ILE A 472 -5.33 -4.85 -0.07
N LEU A 473 -4.99 -4.64 1.20
CA LEU A 473 -4.31 -3.44 1.69
C LEU A 473 -3.14 -3.87 2.58
N HIS A 474 -2.13 -3.02 2.64
CA HIS A 474 -0.98 -3.26 3.50
C HIS A 474 -1.40 -3.12 4.97
N GLY A 475 -0.88 -3.95 5.88
CA GLY A 475 -1.29 -3.95 7.30
C GLY A 475 -1.18 -2.58 8.00
N THR A 476 -0.19 -1.75 7.62
CA THR A 476 -0.11 -0.35 8.09
C THR A 476 -1.26 0.53 7.61
N THR A 477 -1.79 0.27 6.41
CA THR A 477 -2.93 0.99 5.84
C THR A 477 -4.23 0.55 6.51
N TRP A 478 -4.40 -0.74 6.82
CA TRP A 478 -5.58 -1.20 7.57
C TRP A 478 -5.79 -0.51 8.91
N ALA A 479 -4.70 -0.18 9.62
CA ALA A 479 -4.77 0.60 10.85
C ALA A 479 -5.25 2.06 10.66
N GLN A 480 -5.51 2.49 9.41
CA GLN A 480 -5.85 3.86 9.02
C GLN A 480 -7.23 3.97 8.35
N VAL A 481 -7.98 2.87 8.17
CA VAL A 481 -9.26 2.79 7.42
C VAL A 481 -10.43 2.41 8.31
#